data_AF-A0A2K3LKT4-F1
#
_entry.id   AF-A0A2K3LKT4-F1
#
_cell.length_a   1.000
_cell.length_b   1.000
_cell.length_c   1.000
_cell.angle_alpha   90.00
_cell.angle_beta   90.00
_cell.angle_gamma   90.00
#
_symmetry.space_group_name_H-M   'P 1'
#
loop_
_entity.id
_entity.type
_entity.pdbx_description
1 polymer ?
#
loop_
_entity_poly.entity_id
_entity_poly.type
_entity_poly.pdbx_seq_one_letter_code
_entity_poly.pdbx_strand_id
1 'polypeptide(L)'
;LRESITHDQKKTESLKDQIQQLGGSIKDLDTKIDHAEKTLKHLRNLKEQINAKTTERSTLFKEQQDKHSALDEEYEESDEELMEMKTNFDEKIAIARTQINKLEREKKDISTKSDCLKNTVNESIWEISKLQTEAEAHMSLKKERDTCIQNIFARYNLGSLPKPPFSAEDALNLTNRVKSRLGDLEKDLDDKKDRVSLLDVQRLAFFAQFMDL
;
A
#
# COMPACT_ATOMS: atom_id res chain seq x y z
N LEU A 1 -88.47 42.10 -111.47
CA LEU A 1 -87.97 40.70 -111.57
C LEU A 1 -86.47 40.64 -111.77
N ARG A 2 -85.89 41.17 -112.88
CA ARG A 2 -84.43 41.14 -113.11
C ARG A 2 -83.59 41.83 -112.03
N GLU A 3 -83.93 43.05 -111.62
CA GLU A 3 -83.18 43.78 -110.57
C GLU A 3 -83.22 43.09 -109.20
N SER A 4 -84.33 42.45 -108.84
CA SER A 4 -84.44 41.66 -107.60
C SER A 4 -83.47 40.49 -107.61
N ILE A 5 -83.38 39.78 -108.75
CA ILE A 5 -82.45 38.66 -108.93
C ILE A 5 -81.00 39.14 -108.80
N THR A 6 -80.65 40.27 -109.43
CA THR A 6 -79.29 40.83 -109.35
C THR A 6 -78.94 41.30 -107.93
N HIS A 7 -79.90 41.89 -107.21
CA HIS A 7 -79.74 42.31 -105.82
C HIS A 7 -79.51 41.11 -104.90
N ASP A 8 -80.32 40.06 -105.07
CA ASP A 8 -80.20 38.81 -104.31
C ASP A 8 -78.86 38.11 -104.58
N GLN A 9 -78.41 38.06 -105.84
CA GLN A 9 -77.11 37.48 -106.22
C GLN A 9 -75.93 38.19 -105.55
N LYS A 10 -75.92 39.53 -105.57
CA LYS A 10 -74.87 40.35 -104.96
C LYS A 10 -74.85 40.18 -103.43
N LYS A 11 -76.02 40.02 -102.82
CA LYS A 11 -76.17 39.74 -101.39
C LYS A 11 -75.68 38.33 -101.04
N THR A 12 -75.96 37.32 -101.88
CA THR A 12 -75.45 35.96 -101.73
C THR A 12 -73.93 35.90 -101.81
N GLU A 13 -73.30 36.62 -102.76
CA GLU A 13 -71.85 36.68 -102.90
C GLU A 13 -71.19 37.33 -101.67
N SER A 14 -71.73 38.46 -101.18
CA SER A 14 -71.26 39.13 -99.96
C SER A 14 -71.39 38.24 -98.72
N LEU A 15 -72.52 37.53 -98.57
CA LEU A 15 -72.71 36.56 -97.48
C LEU A 15 -71.71 35.41 -97.58
N LYS A 16 -71.39 34.93 -98.78
CA LYS A 16 -70.41 33.87 -99.01
C LYS A 16 -69.00 34.31 -98.59
N ASP A 17 -68.58 35.52 -98.94
CA ASP A 17 -67.29 36.07 -98.53
C ASP A 17 -67.20 36.24 -97.01
N GLN A 18 -68.28 36.71 -96.36
CA GLN A 18 -68.36 36.79 -94.90
C GLN A 18 -68.30 35.42 -94.24
N ILE A 19 -69.02 34.42 -94.76
CA ILE A 19 -68.96 33.04 -94.26
C ILE A 19 -67.54 32.49 -94.39
N GLN A 20 -66.86 32.77 -95.49
CA GLN A 20 -65.48 32.31 -95.72
C GLN A 20 -64.49 32.99 -94.77
N GLN A 21 -64.60 34.30 -94.53
CA GLN A 21 -63.79 35.01 -93.53
C GLN A 21 -64.05 34.51 -92.12
N LEU A 22 -65.32 34.33 -91.74
CA LEU A 22 -65.70 33.77 -90.44
C LEU A 22 -65.16 32.35 -90.27
N GLY A 23 -65.22 31.52 -91.32
CA GLY A 23 -64.63 30.18 -91.32
C GLY A 23 -63.12 30.20 -91.11
N GLY A 24 -62.41 31.15 -91.71
CA GLY A 24 -60.98 31.38 -91.48
C GLY A 24 -60.67 31.79 -90.04
N SER A 25 -61.42 32.76 -89.50
CA SER A 25 -61.27 33.22 -88.11
C SER A 25 -61.61 32.13 -87.08
N ILE A 26 -62.64 31.31 -87.33
CA ILE A 26 -63.00 30.17 -86.47
C ILE A 26 -61.83 29.20 -86.42
N LYS A 27 -61.25 28.85 -87.58
CA LYS A 27 -60.11 27.93 -87.65
C LYS A 27 -58.88 28.48 -86.91
N ASP A 28 -58.58 29.77 -87.03
CA ASP A 28 -57.50 30.41 -86.26
C ASP A 28 -57.78 30.37 -84.74
N LEU A 29 -59.01 30.67 -84.32
CA LEU A 29 -59.42 30.55 -82.91
C LEU A 29 -59.28 29.13 -82.38
N ASP A 30 -59.71 28.12 -83.14
CA ASP A 30 -59.58 26.71 -82.76
C ASP A 30 -58.10 26.34 -82.53
N THR A 31 -57.19 26.77 -83.41
CA THR A 31 -55.75 26.51 -83.20
C THR A 31 -55.19 27.18 -81.94
N LYS A 32 -55.69 28.38 -81.60
CA LYS A 32 -55.29 29.08 -80.36
C LYS A 32 -55.84 28.39 -79.12
N ILE A 33 -57.08 27.89 -79.19
CA ILE A 33 -57.70 27.10 -78.12
C ILE A 33 -56.88 25.83 -77.88
N ASP A 34 -56.58 25.06 -78.92
CA ASP A 34 -55.75 23.85 -78.84
C ASP A 34 -54.37 24.14 -78.20
N HIS A 35 -53.74 25.25 -78.58
CA HIS A 35 -52.47 25.67 -78.00
C HIS A 35 -52.62 26.04 -76.51
N ALA A 36 -53.65 26.80 -76.15
CA ALA A 36 -53.92 27.21 -74.78
C ALA A 36 -54.21 26.00 -73.88
N GLU A 37 -54.97 25.02 -74.37
CA GLU A 37 -55.25 23.76 -73.66
C GLU A 37 -53.98 22.95 -73.38
N LYS A 38 -53.09 22.81 -74.39
CA LYS A 38 -51.78 22.16 -74.21
C LYS A 38 -50.93 22.87 -73.16
N THR A 39 -50.92 24.21 -73.19
CA THR A 39 -50.17 25.03 -72.22
C THR A 39 -50.73 24.88 -70.81
N LEU A 40 -52.06 24.90 -70.65
CA LEU A 40 -52.73 24.67 -69.37
C LEU A 40 -52.43 23.29 -68.79
N LYS A 41 -52.40 22.25 -69.63
CA LYS A 41 -52.02 20.90 -69.21
C LYS A 41 -50.58 20.85 -68.70
N HIS A 42 -49.65 21.51 -69.37
CA HIS A 42 -48.25 21.57 -68.93
C HIS A 42 -48.10 22.32 -67.59
N LEU A 43 -48.78 23.46 -67.43
CA LEU A 43 -48.77 24.23 -66.18
C LEU A 43 -49.35 23.45 -64.99
N ARG A 44 -50.41 22.66 -65.21
CA ARG A 44 -50.95 21.77 -64.15
C ARG A 44 -49.93 20.73 -63.71
N ASN A 45 -49.24 20.08 -64.66
CA ASN A 45 -48.19 19.10 -64.35
C ASN A 45 -47.03 19.75 -63.57
N LEU A 46 -46.55 20.92 -64.00
CA LEU A 46 -45.51 21.65 -63.26
C LEU A 46 -45.95 21.98 -61.83
N LYS A 47 -47.22 22.38 -61.63
CA LYS A 47 -47.76 22.65 -60.29
C LYS A 47 -47.77 21.39 -59.40
N GLU A 48 -48.14 20.25 -59.96
CA GLU A 48 -48.09 18.96 -59.25
C GLU A 48 -46.66 18.61 -58.83
N GLN A 49 -45.67 18.79 -59.73
CA GLN A 49 -44.26 18.58 -59.42
C GLN A 49 -43.74 19.53 -58.33
N ILE A 50 -44.10 20.82 -58.39
CA ILE A 50 -43.74 21.80 -57.37
C ILE A 50 -44.31 21.39 -56.01
N ASN A 51 -45.57 20.97 -55.97
CA ASN A 51 -46.19 20.51 -54.73
C ASN A 51 -45.48 19.28 -54.17
N ALA A 52 -45.21 18.27 -55.01
CA ALA A 52 -44.49 17.07 -54.60
C ALA A 52 -43.10 17.40 -54.05
N LYS A 53 -42.32 18.23 -54.75
CA LYS A 53 -40.98 18.65 -54.32
C LYS A 53 -41.01 19.50 -53.05
N THR A 54 -42.04 20.31 -52.85
CA THR A 54 -42.19 21.13 -51.63
C THR A 54 -42.47 20.24 -50.43
N THR A 55 -43.33 19.23 -50.58
CA THR A 55 -43.57 18.24 -49.52
C THR A 55 -42.30 17.45 -49.20
N GLU A 56 -41.61 16.93 -50.21
CA GLU A 56 -40.35 16.19 -50.06
C GLU A 56 -39.27 17.02 -49.34
N ARG A 57 -39.13 18.30 -49.71
CA ARG A 57 -38.18 19.19 -49.04
C ARG A 57 -38.53 19.42 -47.58
N SER A 58 -39.81 19.62 -47.26
CA SER A 58 -40.27 19.82 -45.89
C SER A 58 -40.06 18.59 -45.02
N THR A 59 -40.30 17.38 -45.54
CA THR A 59 -40.06 16.13 -44.81
C THR A 59 -38.56 15.93 -44.57
N LEU A 60 -37.73 16.09 -45.59
CA LEU A 60 -36.27 15.95 -45.47
C LEU A 60 -35.68 16.98 -44.51
N PHE A 61 -36.17 18.21 -44.53
CA PHE A 61 -35.71 19.25 -43.61
C PHE A 61 -36.04 18.90 -42.15
N LYS A 62 -37.24 18.37 -41.90
CA LYS A 62 -37.64 17.93 -40.56
C LYS A 62 -36.79 16.74 -40.09
N GLU A 63 -36.61 15.73 -40.93
CA GLU A 63 -35.74 14.58 -40.63
C GLU A 63 -34.29 15.00 -40.35
N GLN A 64 -33.78 15.99 -41.08
CA GLN A 64 -32.46 16.54 -40.83
C GLN A 64 -32.38 17.21 -39.45
N GLN A 65 -33.39 18.01 -39.09
CA GLN A 65 -33.44 18.68 -37.79
C GLN A 65 -33.53 17.65 -36.64
N ASP A 66 -34.39 16.65 -36.78
CA ASP A 66 -34.54 15.58 -35.80
C ASP A 66 -33.23 14.79 -35.61
N LYS A 67 -32.51 14.49 -36.71
CA LYS A 67 -31.20 13.83 -36.65
C LYS A 67 -30.12 14.68 -35.97
N HIS A 68 -30.09 15.99 -36.23
CA HIS A 68 -29.11 16.86 -35.58
C HIS A 68 -29.38 16.95 -34.07
N SER A 69 -30.64 17.09 -33.65
CA SER A 69 -30.99 17.12 -32.24
C SER A 69 -30.67 15.81 -31.52
N ALA A 70 -30.97 14.65 -32.15
CA ALA A 70 -30.61 13.35 -31.57
C ALA A 70 -29.10 13.16 -31.44
N LEU A 71 -28.33 13.65 -32.42
CA LEU A 71 -26.87 13.56 -32.40
C LEU A 71 -26.26 14.44 -31.30
N ASP A 72 -26.77 15.66 -31.12
CA ASP A 72 -26.30 16.56 -30.05
C ASP A 72 -26.57 15.96 -28.66
N GLU A 73 -27.74 15.33 -28.46
CA GLU A 73 -28.09 14.65 -27.20
C GLU A 73 -27.17 13.45 -26.92
N GLU A 74 -26.89 12.61 -27.93
CA GLU A 74 -25.97 11.46 -27.80
C GLU A 74 -24.54 11.90 -27.45
N TYR A 75 -24.07 13.02 -28.00
CA TYR A 75 -22.75 13.57 -27.66
C TYR A 75 -22.67 14.06 -26.22
N GLU A 76 -23.67 14.79 -25.74
CA GLU A 76 -23.70 15.29 -24.36
C GLU A 76 -23.78 14.12 -23.35
N GLU A 77 -24.64 13.11 -23.59
CA GLU A 77 -24.72 11.91 -22.74
C GLU A 77 -23.37 11.16 -22.71
N SER A 78 -22.72 11.02 -23.86
CA SER A 78 -21.40 10.38 -23.96
C SER A 78 -20.31 11.14 -23.19
N ASP A 79 -20.31 12.48 -23.26
CA ASP A 79 -19.35 13.32 -22.52
C ASP A 79 -19.60 13.27 -21.01
N GLU A 80 -20.86 13.26 -20.57
CA GLU A 80 -21.24 13.08 -19.16
C GLU A 80 -20.75 11.72 -18.62
N GLU A 81 -21.02 10.62 -19.32
CA GLU A 81 -20.54 9.29 -18.94
C GLU A 81 -19.01 9.22 -18.85
N LEU A 82 -18.30 9.84 -19.81
CA LEU A 82 -16.84 9.89 -19.83
C LEU A 82 -16.31 10.66 -18.61
N MET A 83 -16.94 11.78 -18.26
CA MET A 83 -16.56 12.60 -17.12
C MET A 83 -16.82 11.91 -15.78
N GLU A 84 -17.94 11.20 -15.63
CA GLU A 84 -18.22 10.37 -14.46
C GLU A 84 -17.17 9.26 -14.32
N MET A 85 -16.89 8.56 -15.41
CA MET A 85 -15.91 7.48 -15.42
C MET A 85 -14.51 7.99 -15.04
N LYS A 86 -14.09 9.12 -15.64
CA LYS A 86 -12.82 9.77 -15.29
C LYS A 86 -12.76 10.14 -13.81
N THR A 87 -13.82 10.73 -13.27
CA THR A 87 -13.89 11.12 -11.86
C THR A 87 -13.77 9.92 -10.92
N ASN A 88 -14.48 8.83 -11.22
CA ASN A 88 -14.40 7.57 -10.46
C ASN A 88 -12.98 6.96 -10.50
N PHE A 89 -12.33 7.00 -11.67
CA PHE A 89 -10.94 6.54 -11.78
C PHE A 89 -9.97 7.41 -10.97
N ASP A 90 -10.10 8.74 -11.05
CA ASP A 90 -9.27 9.67 -10.29
C ASP A 90 -9.44 9.45 -8.77
N GLU A 91 -10.66 9.22 -8.30
CA GLU A 91 -10.94 8.88 -6.89
C GLU A 91 -10.29 7.55 -6.46
N LYS A 92 -10.46 6.48 -7.26
CA LYS A 92 -9.84 5.19 -6.99
C LYS A 92 -8.31 5.27 -6.95
N ILE A 93 -7.72 6.05 -7.85
CA ILE A 93 -6.27 6.30 -7.87
C ILE A 93 -5.83 7.04 -6.60
N ALA A 94 -6.59 8.05 -6.16
CA ALA A 94 -6.29 8.78 -4.93
C ALA A 94 -6.34 7.84 -3.71
N ILE A 95 -7.38 7.03 -3.58
CA ILE A 95 -7.52 6.04 -2.50
C ILE A 95 -6.34 5.06 -2.51
N ALA A 96 -6.01 4.48 -3.66
CA ALA A 96 -4.89 3.54 -3.79
C ALA A 96 -3.55 4.17 -3.39
N ARG A 97 -3.28 5.41 -3.82
CA ARG A 97 -2.06 6.15 -3.44
C ARG A 97 -1.96 6.37 -1.93
N THR A 98 -3.07 6.73 -1.28
CA THR A 98 -3.07 6.91 0.19
C THR A 98 -2.80 5.60 0.94
N GLN A 99 -3.34 4.48 0.44
CA GLN A 99 -3.10 3.15 1.01
C GLN A 99 -1.66 2.70 0.85
N ILE A 100 -1.06 2.90 -0.34
CA ILE A 100 0.36 2.61 -0.59
C ILE A 100 1.24 3.39 0.40
N ASN A 101 1.04 4.70 0.51
CA ASN A 101 1.81 5.55 1.42
C ASN A 101 1.66 5.15 2.90
N LYS A 102 0.49 4.63 3.29
CA LYS A 102 0.27 4.11 4.64
C LYS A 102 1.08 2.82 4.85
N LEU A 103 0.95 1.86 3.95
CA LEU A 103 1.65 0.57 4.03
C LEU A 103 3.17 0.72 3.99
N GLU A 104 3.70 1.66 3.20
CA GLU A 104 5.13 1.96 3.16
C GLU A 104 5.67 2.47 4.50
N ARG A 105 4.90 3.35 5.17
CA ARG A 105 5.26 3.83 6.52
C ARG A 105 5.22 2.70 7.54
N GLU A 106 4.15 1.91 7.56
CA GLU A 106 4.02 0.77 8.47
C GLU A 106 5.15 -0.25 8.28
N LYS A 107 5.51 -0.55 7.02
CA LYS A 107 6.66 -1.41 6.69
C LYS A 107 7.96 -0.85 7.25
N LYS A 108 8.21 0.45 7.09
CA LYS A 108 9.41 1.12 7.60
C LYS A 108 9.48 1.09 9.14
N ASP A 109 8.36 1.34 9.80
CA ASP A 109 8.27 1.32 11.26
C ASP A 109 8.51 -0.10 11.81
N ILE A 110 7.90 -1.12 11.19
CA ILE A 110 8.11 -2.53 11.54
C ILE A 110 9.57 -2.93 11.32
N SER A 111 10.19 -2.54 10.21
CA SER A 111 11.61 -2.82 9.95
C SER A 111 12.49 -2.21 11.04
N THR A 112 12.27 -0.94 11.38
CA THR A 112 13.05 -0.24 12.41
C THR A 112 12.89 -0.91 13.78
N LYS A 113 11.66 -1.32 14.13
CA LYS A 113 11.40 -2.07 15.36
C LYS A 113 12.08 -3.44 15.37
N SER A 114 12.09 -4.13 14.23
CA SER A 114 12.79 -5.42 14.09
C SER A 114 14.29 -5.27 14.30
N ASP A 115 14.90 -4.22 13.76
CA ASP A 115 16.33 -3.95 13.93
C ASP A 115 16.67 -3.62 15.39
N CYS A 116 15.83 -2.81 16.05
CA CYS A 116 15.97 -2.51 17.48
C CYS A 116 15.90 -3.78 18.33
N LEU A 117 14.88 -4.62 18.12
CA LEU A 117 14.73 -5.88 18.84
C LEU A 117 15.91 -6.84 18.61
N LYS A 118 16.43 -6.90 17.37
CA LYS A 118 17.62 -7.69 17.06
C LYS A 118 18.84 -7.22 17.87
N ASN A 119 19.04 -5.91 18.00
CA ASN A 119 20.12 -5.36 18.83
C ASN A 119 19.93 -5.72 20.31
N THR A 120 18.72 -5.58 20.85
CA THR A 120 18.41 -5.98 22.24
C THR A 120 18.66 -7.47 22.47
N VAL A 121 18.32 -8.33 21.52
CA VAL A 121 18.60 -9.77 21.60
C VAL A 121 20.11 -10.02 21.64
N ASN A 122 20.88 -9.35 20.78
CA ASN A 122 22.34 -9.50 20.77
C ASN A 122 22.98 -9.04 22.08
N GLU A 123 22.54 -7.91 22.64
CA GLU A 123 22.97 -7.41 23.95
C GLU A 123 22.67 -8.42 25.07
N SER A 124 21.46 -8.98 25.06
CA SER A 124 21.04 -9.99 26.03
C SER A 124 21.88 -11.27 25.93
N ILE A 125 22.18 -11.74 24.71
CA ILE A 125 23.04 -12.91 24.47
C ILE A 125 24.45 -12.66 25.04
N TRP A 126 24.98 -11.44 24.84
CA TRP A 126 26.29 -11.06 25.36
C TRP A 126 26.30 -11.04 26.90
N GLU A 127 25.28 -10.46 27.52
CA GLU A 127 25.17 -10.40 28.98
C GLU A 127 25.02 -11.79 29.61
N ILE A 128 24.21 -12.67 29.01
CA ILE A 128 24.08 -14.07 29.43
C ILE A 128 25.45 -14.76 29.38
N SER A 129 26.18 -14.61 28.28
CA SER A 129 27.50 -15.24 28.10
C SER A 129 28.51 -14.75 29.14
N LYS A 130 28.49 -13.45 29.46
CA LYS A 130 29.32 -12.85 30.51
C LYS A 130 28.99 -13.43 31.88
N LEU A 131 27.70 -13.48 32.25
CA LEU A 131 27.25 -14.01 33.54
C LEU A 131 27.53 -15.51 33.69
N GLN A 132 27.41 -16.28 32.61
CA GLN A 132 27.79 -17.70 32.60
C GLN A 132 29.28 -17.88 32.89
N THR A 133 30.14 -17.10 32.22
CA THR A 133 31.59 -17.12 32.45
C THR A 133 31.94 -16.77 33.90
N GLU A 134 31.27 -15.75 34.47
CA GLU A 134 31.45 -15.35 35.86
C GLU A 134 30.99 -16.44 36.85
N ALA A 135 29.85 -17.08 36.59
CA ALA A 135 29.36 -18.19 37.40
C ALA A 135 30.31 -19.39 37.38
N GLU A 136 30.87 -19.75 36.22
CA GLU A 136 31.86 -20.83 36.07
C GLU A 136 33.16 -20.53 36.82
N ALA A 137 33.63 -19.28 36.75
CA ALA A 137 34.80 -18.82 37.51
C ALA A 137 34.56 -18.93 39.03
N HIS A 138 33.39 -18.47 39.52
CA HIS A 138 33.02 -18.59 40.93
C HIS A 138 32.91 -20.05 41.39
N MET A 139 32.35 -20.93 40.57
CA MET A 139 32.27 -22.37 40.88
C MET A 139 33.66 -23.01 40.98
N SER A 140 34.59 -22.61 40.13
CA SER A 140 35.99 -23.07 40.16
C SER A 140 36.69 -22.65 41.45
N LEU A 141 36.60 -21.37 41.82
CA LEU A 141 37.15 -20.85 43.08
C LEU A 141 36.52 -21.54 44.31
N LYS A 142 35.21 -21.83 44.26
CA LYS A 142 34.52 -22.55 45.33
C LYS A 142 35.07 -23.97 45.47
N LYS A 143 35.28 -24.68 44.36
CA LYS A 143 35.88 -26.02 44.36
C LYS A 143 37.30 -26.00 44.90
N GLU A 144 38.11 -25.01 44.53
CA GLU A 144 39.47 -24.82 45.05
C GLU A 144 39.46 -24.58 46.57
N ARG A 145 38.62 -23.66 47.05
CA ARG A 145 38.42 -23.39 48.48
C ARG A 145 38.04 -24.66 49.24
N ASP A 146 37.03 -25.37 48.76
CA ASP A 146 36.53 -26.58 49.42
C ASP A 146 37.61 -27.68 49.44
N THR A 147 38.35 -27.83 48.35
CA THR A 147 39.50 -28.76 48.25
C THR A 147 40.60 -28.40 49.25
N CYS A 148 40.93 -27.11 49.39
CA CYS A 148 41.92 -26.62 50.34
C CYS A 148 41.51 -26.94 51.79
N ILE A 149 40.25 -26.66 52.14
CA ILE A 149 39.69 -26.98 53.46
C ILE A 149 39.75 -28.50 53.71
N GLN A 150 39.32 -29.32 52.75
CA GLN A 150 39.39 -30.78 52.86
C GLN A 150 40.81 -31.29 53.12
N ASN A 151 41.80 -30.77 52.37
CA ASN A 151 43.20 -31.16 52.53
C ASN A 151 43.75 -30.81 53.91
N ILE A 152 43.44 -29.61 54.43
CA ILE A 152 43.90 -29.20 55.77
C ILE A 152 43.26 -30.09 56.84
N PHE A 153 41.96 -30.34 56.76
CA PHE A 153 41.25 -31.17 57.72
C PHE A 153 41.77 -32.61 57.73
N ALA A 154 42.02 -33.19 56.56
CA ALA A 154 42.58 -34.53 56.44
C ALA A 154 44.02 -34.61 56.99
N ARG A 155 44.87 -33.61 56.68
CA ARG A 155 46.27 -33.61 57.08
C ARG A 155 46.48 -33.43 58.59
N TYR A 156 45.62 -32.65 59.23
CA TYR A 156 45.75 -32.29 60.65
C TYR A 156 44.66 -32.91 61.54
N ASN A 157 43.86 -33.85 61.01
CA ASN A 157 42.79 -34.55 61.71
C ASN A 157 41.82 -33.60 62.44
N LEU A 158 41.37 -32.55 61.76
CA LEU A 158 40.53 -31.50 62.34
C LEU A 158 39.03 -31.89 62.40
N GLY A 159 38.71 -33.17 62.47
CA GLY A 159 37.34 -33.69 62.59
C GLY A 159 36.60 -33.88 61.26
N SER A 160 35.29 -34.13 61.36
CA SER A 160 34.43 -34.41 60.21
C SER A 160 34.10 -33.15 59.40
N LEU A 161 33.82 -33.38 58.11
CA LEU A 161 33.43 -32.35 57.16
C LEU A 161 32.02 -32.60 56.63
N PRO A 162 31.27 -31.54 56.28
CA PRO A 162 30.03 -31.67 55.54
C PRO A 162 30.30 -32.20 54.11
N LYS A 163 29.23 -32.53 53.37
CA LYS A 163 29.35 -32.94 51.97
C LYS A 163 29.58 -31.70 51.08
N PRO A 164 30.60 -31.69 50.19
CA PRO A 164 30.80 -30.59 49.26
C PRO A 164 29.68 -30.52 48.18
N PRO A 165 29.46 -29.35 47.56
CA PRO A 165 30.18 -28.09 47.81
C PRO A 165 29.70 -27.40 49.09
N PHE A 166 30.63 -26.87 49.87
CA PHE A 166 30.33 -26.22 51.15
C PHE A 166 29.52 -24.94 50.93
N SER A 167 28.55 -24.67 51.80
CA SER A 167 27.93 -23.35 51.83
C SER A 167 28.97 -22.29 52.19
N ALA A 168 28.67 -21.01 51.94
CA ALA A 168 29.56 -19.93 52.34
C ALA A 168 29.77 -19.92 53.87
N GLU A 169 28.71 -20.21 54.61
CA GLU A 169 28.71 -20.30 56.06
C GLU A 169 29.53 -21.50 56.57
N ASP A 170 29.34 -22.69 55.97
CA ASP A 170 30.14 -23.87 56.33
C ASP A 170 31.63 -23.61 56.11
N ALA A 171 31.99 -23.07 54.94
CA ALA A 171 33.39 -22.79 54.62
C ALA A 171 34.01 -21.75 55.58
N LEU A 172 33.25 -20.73 55.98
CA LEU A 172 33.67 -19.74 56.96
C LEU A 172 33.92 -20.40 58.33
N ASN A 173 32.97 -21.20 58.81
CA ASN A 173 33.07 -21.89 60.09
C ASN A 173 34.24 -22.88 60.13
N LEU A 174 34.44 -23.65 59.05
CA LEU A 174 35.58 -24.55 58.91
C LEU A 174 36.91 -23.78 58.89
N THR A 175 36.96 -22.64 58.21
CA THR A 175 38.14 -21.76 58.19
C THR A 175 38.44 -21.19 59.58
N ASN A 176 37.42 -20.75 60.32
CA ASN A 176 37.59 -20.25 61.69
C ASN A 176 38.09 -21.33 62.63
N ARG A 177 37.63 -22.56 62.48
CA ARG A 177 38.15 -23.70 63.24
C ARG A 177 39.62 -23.98 62.93
N VAL A 178 40.03 -23.92 61.66
CA VAL A 178 41.45 -24.01 61.27
C VAL A 178 42.27 -22.91 61.93
N LYS A 179 41.81 -21.66 61.87
CA LYS A 179 42.48 -20.50 62.48
C LYS A 179 42.62 -20.65 63.99
N SER A 180 41.56 -21.05 64.68
CA SER A 180 41.60 -21.29 66.14
C SER A 180 42.63 -22.36 66.49
N ARG A 181 42.65 -23.49 65.77
CA ARG A 181 43.61 -24.56 66.04
C ARG A 181 45.05 -24.15 65.76
N LEU A 182 45.28 -23.34 64.72
CA LEU A 182 46.60 -22.79 64.43
C LEU A 182 47.07 -21.89 65.58
N GLY A 183 46.21 -20.99 66.08
CA GLY A 183 46.52 -20.14 67.22
C GLY A 183 46.83 -20.92 68.50
N ASP A 184 46.09 -22.01 68.76
CA ASP A 184 46.38 -22.90 69.90
C ASP A 184 47.77 -23.56 69.79
N LEU A 185 48.15 -23.99 68.57
CA LEU A 185 49.45 -24.62 68.31
C LEU A 185 50.61 -23.61 68.36
N GLU A 186 50.40 -22.40 67.85
CA GLU A 186 51.38 -21.30 67.96
C GLU A 186 51.67 -20.97 69.42
N LYS A 187 50.61 -20.86 70.24
CA LYS A 187 50.77 -20.63 71.69
C LYS A 187 51.49 -21.79 72.39
N ASP A 188 51.13 -23.05 72.11
CA ASP A 188 51.81 -24.22 72.70
C ASP A 188 53.30 -24.27 72.30
N LEU A 189 53.64 -23.85 71.08
CA LEU A 189 55.02 -23.76 70.62
C LEU A 189 55.80 -22.69 71.39
N ASP A 190 55.23 -21.50 71.56
CA ASP A 190 55.84 -20.40 72.32
C ASP A 190 56.04 -20.80 73.78
N ASP A 191 55.01 -21.36 74.43
CA ASP A 191 55.08 -21.84 75.81
C ASP A 191 56.18 -22.91 75.99
N LYS A 192 56.35 -23.81 75.00
CA LYS A 192 57.41 -24.82 75.02
C LYS A 192 58.80 -24.21 74.82
N LYS A 193 58.93 -23.22 73.95
CA LYS A 193 60.20 -22.52 73.70
C LYS A 193 60.67 -21.77 74.96
N ASP A 194 59.75 -21.14 75.66
CA ASP A 194 60.04 -20.47 76.94
C ASP A 194 60.51 -21.47 77.98
N ARG A 195 59.85 -22.63 78.10
CA ARG A 195 60.27 -23.71 79.00
C ARG A 195 61.67 -24.24 78.68
N VAL A 196 62.00 -24.45 77.41
CA VAL A 196 63.34 -24.91 76.99
C VAL A 196 64.39 -23.87 77.37
N SER A 197 64.13 -22.59 77.10
CA SER A 197 65.03 -21.49 77.47
C SER A 197 65.25 -21.42 78.98
N LEU A 198 64.20 -21.65 79.77
CA LEU A 198 64.26 -21.67 81.24
C LEU A 198 65.07 -22.88 81.76
N LEU A 199 64.90 -24.05 81.15
CA LEU A 199 65.68 -25.25 81.46
C LEU A 199 67.16 -25.08 81.10
N ASP A 200 67.49 -24.40 80.01
CA ASP A 200 68.87 -24.11 79.62
C ASP A 200 69.55 -23.14 80.61
N VAL A 201 68.82 -22.11 81.07
CA VAL A 201 69.29 -21.22 82.15
C VAL A 201 69.52 -21.99 83.45
N GLN A 202 68.60 -22.87 83.83
CA GLN A 202 68.75 -23.71 85.02
C GLN A 202 69.93 -24.69 84.91
N ARG A 203 70.14 -25.28 83.74
CA ARG A 203 71.31 -26.15 83.48
C ARG A 203 72.62 -25.39 83.57
N LEU A 204 72.70 -24.17 83.00
CA LEU A 204 73.88 -23.30 83.12
C LEU A 204 74.14 -22.90 84.58
N ALA A 205 73.09 -22.55 85.33
CA ALA A 205 73.21 -22.22 86.75
C ALA A 205 73.70 -23.42 87.57
N PHE A 206 73.17 -24.63 87.32
CA PHE A 206 73.63 -25.86 87.96
C PHE A 206 75.09 -26.18 87.61
N PHE A 207 75.49 -26.00 86.35
CA PHE A 207 76.87 -26.21 85.90
C PHE A 207 77.85 -25.22 86.53
N ALA A 208 77.46 -23.95 86.66
CA ALA A 208 78.24 -22.93 87.35
C ALA A 208 78.43 -23.28 88.84
N GLN A 209 77.37 -23.72 89.51
CA GLN A 209 77.41 -24.11 90.92
C GLN A 209 78.29 -25.35 91.20
N PHE A 210 78.52 -26.20 90.19
CA PHE A 210 79.39 -27.38 90.28
C PHE A 210 80.85 -27.11 89.92
N MET A 211 81.15 -26.01 89.21
CA MET A 211 82.51 -25.63 88.79
C MET A 211 83.20 -24.68 89.79
N ASP A 212 82.44 -24.07 90.72
CA ASP A 212 82.97 -23.28 91.84
C ASP A 212 83.31 -24.14 93.09
N LEU A 213 83.55 -25.45 92.90
CA LEU A 213 83.94 -26.45 93.90
C LEU A 213 85.28 -27.13 93.54
#